data_AF-A0A166DK65-F1
#
_entry.id   AF-A0A166DK65-F1
#
_cell.length_a   1.000
_cell.length_b   1.000
_cell.length_c   1.000
_cell.angle_alpha   90.00
_cell.angle_beta   90.00
_cell.angle_gamma   90.00
#
_symmetry.space_group_name_H-M   'P 1'
#
loop_
_entity.id
_entity.type
_entity.pdbx_description
1 polymer ?
#
loop_
_entity_poly.entity_id
_entity_poly.type
_entity_poly.pdbx_seq_one_letter_code
_entity_poly.pdbx_strand_id
1 'polypeptide(L)'
;MIEGGRARNRVPWKLIGGSDTDTWEDITTIRASWSEARNFCYEFVCSSLSEFSPHVEEWERWVKFGYCVASTQQAKVLHKTYSLLIHRCTFDEFCNAYSGSSLQSLMEAKGLEDLRTTCGLSRDFDEVLSQSPDRIASVWYLKAFALSTESIPNPHLLLPYGLMDIQQSTDVKELRVIYRRLFKDTAFTPMSLFNAAKTGQVFEFLTNYPNLNLGKAEKRLLRRVLKPVERIGPA
;
A
#
# COMPACT_ATOMS: atom_id res chain seq x y z
N MET A 1 -0.69 3.22 -28.09
CA MET A 1 -0.90 3.08 -26.63
C MET A 1 -1.90 4.08 -26.03
N ILE A 2 -2.13 5.26 -26.63
CA ILE A 2 -2.99 6.32 -26.05
C ILE A 2 -4.50 5.99 -26.17
N GLU A 3 -4.95 5.36 -27.26
CA GLU A 3 -6.37 5.03 -27.48
C GLU A 3 -6.88 3.91 -26.55
N GLY A 4 -6.03 2.93 -26.23
CA GLY A 4 -6.37 1.84 -25.32
C GLY A 4 -6.53 2.27 -23.86
N GLY A 5 -5.93 3.39 -23.45
CA GLY A 5 -6.16 4.00 -22.12
C GLY A 5 -7.46 4.82 -22.06
N ARG A 6 -7.82 5.47 -23.16
CA ARG A 6 -9.04 6.31 -23.27
C ARG A 6 -10.34 5.48 -23.23
N ALA A 7 -10.36 4.31 -23.87
CA ALA A 7 -11.51 3.41 -23.80
C ALA A 7 -11.68 2.76 -22.41
N ARG A 8 -10.56 2.53 -21.69
CA ARG A 8 -10.55 1.88 -20.37
C ARG A 8 -11.22 2.70 -19.27
N ASN A 9 -11.31 4.03 -19.41
CA ASN A 9 -11.91 4.89 -18.38
C ASN A 9 -13.42 5.11 -18.54
N ARG A 10 -14.04 4.75 -19.67
CA ARG A 10 -15.48 4.95 -19.88
C ARG A 10 -16.34 3.98 -19.06
N VAL A 11 -15.98 2.70 -18.98
CA VAL A 11 -16.76 1.72 -18.18
C VAL A 11 -16.74 2.08 -16.68
N PRO A 12 -15.57 2.36 -16.06
CA PRO A 12 -15.51 2.89 -14.70
C PRO A 12 -16.34 4.15 -14.51
N TRP A 13 -16.25 5.12 -15.44
CA TRP A 13 -16.99 6.39 -15.35
C TRP A 13 -18.50 6.20 -15.27
N LYS A 14 -19.05 5.35 -16.15
CA LYS A 14 -20.49 5.03 -16.14
C LYS A 14 -20.91 4.32 -14.87
N LEU A 15 -20.10 3.36 -14.41
CA LEU A 15 -20.39 2.56 -13.23
C LEU A 15 -20.53 3.43 -11.97
N ILE A 16 -19.75 4.52 -11.90
CA ILE A 16 -19.82 5.46 -10.78
C ILE A 16 -20.90 6.55 -10.95
N GLY A 17 -21.72 6.47 -12.00
CA GLY A 17 -22.83 7.41 -12.27
C GLY A 17 -22.48 8.59 -13.18
N GLY A 18 -21.32 8.58 -13.84
CA GLY A 18 -20.94 9.56 -14.85
C GLY A 18 -21.72 9.41 -16.16
N SER A 19 -21.83 10.47 -16.95
CA SER A 19 -22.62 10.45 -18.19
C SER A 19 -21.91 9.68 -19.32
N ASP A 20 -22.68 8.93 -20.09
CA ASP A 20 -22.24 8.22 -21.29
C ASP A 20 -21.70 9.15 -22.38
N THR A 21 -22.15 10.40 -22.38
CA THR A 21 -21.78 11.42 -23.36
C THR A 21 -20.54 12.20 -22.98
N ASP A 22 -20.07 12.10 -21.73
CA ASP A 22 -18.90 12.85 -21.27
C ASP A 22 -17.67 12.46 -22.10
N THR A 23 -16.96 13.47 -22.58
CA THR A 23 -15.66 13.33 -23.23
C THR A 23 -14.57 13.10 -22.19
N TRP A 24 -13.36 12.76 -22.63
CA TRP A 24 -12.24 12.61 -21.70
C TRP A 24 -11.88 13.95 -21.03
N GLU A 25 -12.02 15.04 -21.78
CA GLU A 25 -11.84 16.41 -21.30
C GLU A 25 -12.89 16.78 -20.24
N ASP A 26 -14.15 16.38 -20.44
CA ASP A 26 -15.22 16.57 -19.45
C ASP A 26 -14.91 15.79 -18.16
N ILE A 27 -14.58 14.50 -18.29
CA ILE A 27 -14.20 13.64 -17.16
C ILE A 27 -13.04 14.26 -16.38
N THR A 28 -12.00 14.71 -17.08
CA THR A 28 -10.82 15.33 -16.46
C THR A 28 -11.19 16.62 -15.73
N THR A 29 -12.05 17.46 -16.34
CA THR A 29 -12.52 18.71 -15.75
C THR A 29 -13.36 18.46 -14.50
N ILE A 30 -14.28 17.50 -14.54
CA ILE A 30 -15.11 17.11 -13.38
C ILE A 30 -14.22 16.59 -12.27
N ARG A 31 -13.29 15.69 -12.58
CA ARG A 31 -12.35 15.11 -11.60
C ARG A 31 -11.44 16.15 -10.97
N ALA A 32 -11.09 17.23 -11.66
CA ALA A 32 -10.32 18.32 -11.08
C ALA A 32 -11.03 19.02 -9.92
N SER A 33 -12.37 18.94 -9.84
CA SER A 33 -13.17 19.47 -8.72
C SER A 33 -13.30 18.52 -7.53
N TRP A 34 -12.88 17.26 -7.68
CA TRP A 34 -13.01 16.24 -6.63
C TRP A 34 -11.91 16.33 -5.58
N SER A 35 -12.22 15.86 -4.36
CA SER A 35 -11.20 15.64 -3.34
C SER A 35 -10.16 14.61 -3.80
N GLU A 36 -8.96 14.68 -3.22
CA GLU A 36 -7.89 13.70 -3.48
C GLU A 36 -8.36 12.27 -3.20
N ALA A 37 -9.04 12.06 -2.07
CA ALA A 37 -9.58 10.75 -1.71
C ALA A 37 -10.57 10.21 -2.75
N ARG A 38 -11.48 11.04 -3.26
CA ARG A 38 -12.45 10.64 -4.29
C ARG A 38 -11.77 10.31 -5.61
N ASN A 39 -10.79 11.12 -6.02
CA ASN A 39 -9.96 10.81 -7.18
C ASN A 39 -9.21 9.49 -7.02
N PHE A 40 -8.65 9.23 -5.83
CA PHE A 40 -7.94 8.00 -5.52
C PHE A 40 -8.86 6.77 -5.58
N CYS A 41 -10.08 6.88 -5.04
CA CYS A 41 -11.11 5.84 -5.18
C CYS A 41 -11.45 5.56 -6.64
N TYR A 42 -11.61 6.61 -7.46
CA TYR A 42 -11.90 6.42 -8.89
C TYR A 42 -10.79 5.70 -9.62
N GLU A 43 -9.53 6.09 -9.40
CA GLU A 43 -8.37 5.39 -9.98
C GLU A 43 -8.35 3.91 -9.56
N PHE A 44 -8.68 3.63 -8.29
CA PHE A 44 -8.78 2.26 -7.82
C PHE A 44 -9.94 1.49 -8.47
N VAL A 45 -11.09 2.11 -8.69
CA VAL A 45 -12.22 1.51 -9.44
C VAL A 45 -11.77 1.16 -10.86
N CYS A 46 -11.07 2.07 -11.55
CA CYS A 46 -10.51 1.80 -12.87
C CYS A 46 -9.59 0.56 -12.87
N SER A 47 -8.68 0.45 -11.90
CA SER A 47 -7.79 -0.71 -11.76
C SER A 47 -8.57 -1.99 -11.43
N SER A 48 -9.57 -1.92 -10.54
CA SER A 48 -10.33 -3.08 -10.04
C SER A 48 -11.27 -3.68 -11.08
N LEU A 49 -11.67 -2.89 -12.09
CA LEU A 49 -12.43 -3.37 -13.23
C LEU A 49 -11.55 -3.89 -14.37
N SER A 50 -10.23 -3.72 -14.26
CA SER A 50 -9.28 -4.39 -15.15
C SER A 50 -9.01 -5.83 -14.68
N GLU A 51 -8.37 -6.64 -15.52
CA GLU A 51 -7.96 -8.00 -15.16
C GLU A 51 -6.81 -8.04 -14.14
N PHE A 52 -6.20 -6.90 -13.83
CA PHE A 52 -4.97 -6.82 -13.04
C PHE A 52 -5.22 -6.19 -11.67
N SER A 53 -4.77 -6.90 -10.63
CA SER A 53 -4.68 -6.35 -9.28
C SER A 53 -3.59 -5.28 -9.18
N PRO A 54 -3.72 -4.30 -8.27
CA PRO A 54 -2.65 -3.34 -8.00
C PRO A 54 -1.31 -4.05 -7.79
N HIS A 55 -0.30 -3.61 -8.56
CA HIS A 55 1.06 -4.11 -8.43
C HIS A 55 1.84 -3.29 -7.40
N VAL A 56 2.95 -3.82 -6.89
CA VAL A 56 3.78 -3.12 -5.88
C VAL A 56 4.37 -1.79 -6.37
N GLU A 57 4.55 -1.63 -7.69
CA GLU A 57 4.96 -0.34 -8.28
C GLU A 57 3.90 0.75 -8.10
N GLU A 58 2.62 0.36 -7.99
CA GLU A 58 1.49 1.22 -7.62
C GLU A 58 1.29 1.18 -6.09
N TRP A 59 2.39 1.37 -5.35
CA TRP A 59 2.49 1.12 -3.92
C TRP A 59 1.36 1.77 -3.11
N GLU A 60 0.89 2.96 -3.48
CA GLU A 60 -0.19 3.64 -2.76
C GLU A 60 -1.46 2.80 -2.75
N ARG A 61 -1.92 2.34 -3.93
CA ARG A 61 -3.11 1.49 -4.03
C ARG A 61 -2.84 0.12 -3.43
N TRP A 62 -1.66 -0.42 -3.65
CA TRP A 62 -1.26 -1.71 -3.11
C TRP A 62 -1.30 -1.75 -1.57
N VAL A 63 -0.85 -0.68 -0.92
CA VAL A 63 -0.89 -0.54 0.55
C VAL A 63 -2.27 -0.14 1.04
N LYS A 64 -2.87 0.94 0.51
CA LYS A 64 -4.13 1.50 1.02
C LYS A 64 -5.34 0.58 0.85
N PHE A 65 -5.31 -0.34 -0.13
CA PHE A 65 -6.37 -1.35 -0.29
C PHE A 65 -5.99 -2.74 0.24
N GLY A 66 -4.89 -2.85 1.00
CA GLY A 66 -4.55 -4.08 1.74
C GLY A 66 -3.95 -5.20 0.88
N TYR A 67 -3.58 -4.95 -0.37
CA TYR A 67 -2.85 -5.95 -1.17
C TYR A 67 -1.45 -6.23 -0.62
N CYS A 68 -0.90 -5.32 0.19
CA CYS A 68 0.41 -5.47 0.81
C CYS A 68 0.56 -6.67 1.75
N VAL A 69 -0.55 -7.20 2.28
CA VAL A 69 -0.56 -8.37 3.17
C VAL A 69 -0.92 -9.66 2.44
N ALA A 70 -1.41 -9.56 1.20
CA ALA A 70 -1.88 -10.71 0.45
C ALA A 70 -0.74 -11.42 -0.30
N SER A 71 -0.75 -12.76 -0.26
CA SER A 71 -0.02 -13.58 -1.23
C SER A 71 -0.57 -13.38 -2.65
N THR A 72 0.16 -13.84 -3.68
CA THR A 72 -0.31 -13.75 -5.08
C THR A 72 -1.68 -14.39 -5.29
N GLN A 73 -1.98 -15.51 -4.62
CA GLN A 73 -3.27 -16.17 -4.74
C GLN A 73 -4.38 -15.40 -4.00
N GLN A 74 -4.08 -14.89 -2.81
CA GLN A 74 -5.01 -14.06 -2.04
C GLN A 74 -5.32 -12.74 -2.76
N ALA A 75 -4.33 -12.12 -3.42
CA ALA A 75 -4.48 -10.89 -4.17
C ALA A 75 -5.52 -11.03 -5.30
N LYS A 76 -5.58 -12.18 -5.98
CA LYS A 76 -6.60 -12.46 -7.01
C LYS A 76 -8.01 -12.48 -6.43
N VAL A 77 -8.17 -13.06 -5.24
CA VAL A 77 -9.50 -13.11 -4.61
C VAL A 77 -9.87 -11.76 -4.02
N LEU A 78 -8.91 -11.05 -3.43
CA LEU A 78 -9.11 -9.67 -2.98
C LEU A 78 -9.55 -8.77 -4.15
N HIS A 79 -8.93 -8.92 -5.31
CA HIS A 79 -9.34 -8.24 -6.54
C HIS A 79 -10.76 -8.55 -6.96
N LYS A 80 -11.14 -9.83 -6.97
CA LYS A 80 -12.52 -10.24 -7.22
C LYS A 80 -13.49 -9.65 -6.20
N THR A 81 -13.08 -9.58 -4.93
CA THR A 81 -13.88 -9.02 -3.84
C THR A 81 -14.12 -7.53 -4.03
N TYR A 82 -13.09 -6.75 -4.35
CA TYR A 82 -13.24 -5.33 -4.68
C TYR A 82 -14.07 -5.11 -5.93
N SER A 83 -13.85 -5.90 -6.99
CA SER A 83 -14.66 -5.83 -8.21
C SER A 83 -16.15 -6.06 -7.91
N LEU A 84 -16.48 -7.07 -7.10
CA LEU A 84 -17.86 -7.31 -6.66
C LEU A 84 -18.41 -6.19 -5.77
N LEU A 85 -17.60 -5.67 -4.85
CA LEU A 85 -18.00 -4.57 -3.97
C LEU A 85 -18.41 -3.35 -4.78
N ILE A 86 -17.59 -2.97 -5.76
CA ILE A 86 -17.84 -1.83 -6.65
C ILE A 86 -19.16 -2.00 -7.41
N HIS A 87 -19.56 -3.22 -7.76
CA HIS A 87 -20.86 -3.48 -8.41
C HIS A 87 -22.05 -3.54 -7.42
N ARG A 88 -21.80 -3.65 -6.12
CA ARG A 88 -22.83 -3.79 -5.07
C ARG A 88 -23.04 -2.52 -4.24
N CYS A 89 -22.17 -1.53 -4.37
CA CYS A 89 -22.29 -0.24 -3.70
C CYS A 89 -22.32 0.91 -4.70
N THR A 90 -22.85 2.05 -4.28
CA THR A 90 -22.65 3.31 -5.00
C THR A 90 -21.20 3.77 -4.86
N PHE A 91 -20.76 4.64 -5.76
CA PHE A 91 -19.42 5.22 -5.66
C PHE A 91 -19.26 6.10 -4.41
N ASP A 92 -20.33 6.78 -3.97
CA ASP A 92 -20.32 7.57 -2.75
C ASP A 92 -20.19 6.69 -1.50
N GLU A 93 -20.92 5.57 -1.42
CA GLU A 93 -20.72 4.57 -0.35
C GLU A 93 -19.27 4.10 -0.30
N PHE A 94 -18.68 3.78 -1.45
CA PHE A 94 -17.28 3.35 -1.55
C PHE A 94 -16.30 4.43 -1.08
N CYS A 95 -16.45 5.66 -1.56
CA CYS A 95 -15.59 6.79 -1.20
C CYS A 95 -15.69 7.13 0.29
N ASN A 96 -16.90 7.11 0.84
CA ASN A 96 -17.15 7.36 2.25
C ASN A 96 -16.54 6.25 3.12
N ALA A 97 -16.71 4.98 2.72
CA ALA A 97 -16.13 3.85 3.43
C ALA A 97 -14.59 3.87 3.40
N TYR A 98 -13.99 4.20 2.26
CA TYR A 98 -12.54 4.38 2.14
C TYR A 98 -12.06 5.53 3.04
N SER A 99 -12.65 6.70 2.93
CA SER A 99 -12.23 7.89 3.70
C SER A 99 -12.44 7.72 5.21
N GLY A 100 -13.43 6.91 5.61
CA GLY A 100 -13.75 6.61 7.00
C GLY A 100 -13.14 5.34 7.58
N SER A 101 -12.16 4.72 6.91
CA SER A 101 -11.52 3.45 7.35
C SER A 101 -12.51 2.30 7.60
N SER A 102 -13.59 2.21 6.81
CA SER A 102 -14.70 1.28 7.02
C SER A 102 -15.03 0.42 5.79
N LEU A 103 -14.07 0.25 4.88
CA LEU A 103 -14.22 -0.65 3.71
C LEU A 103 -14.57 -2.08 4.11
N GLN A 104 -14.05 -2.56 5.25
CA GLN A 104 -14.41 -3.88 5.76
C GLN A 104 -15.91 -3.96 6.11
N SER A 105 -16.42 -2.98 6.87
CA SER A 105 -17.85 -2.92 7.21
C SER A 105 -18.73 -2.79 5.96
N LEU A 106 -18.26 -2.07 4.93
CA LEU A 106 -18.96 -2.02 3.65
C LEU A 106 -18.97 -3.39 2.94
N MET A 107 -17.85 -4.12 2.93
CA MET A 107 -17.80 -5.48 2.36
C MET A 107 -18.77 -6.42 3.06
N GLU A 108 -18.82 -6.39 4.40
CA GLU A 108 -19.74 -7.17 5.22
C GLU A 108 -21.20 -6.79 4.92
N ALA A 109 -21.53 -5.50 4.90
CA ALA A 109 -22.87 -4.99 4.58
C ALA A 109 -23.33 -5.35 3.16
N LYS A 110 -22.40 -5.56 2.21
CA LYS A 110 -22.70 -6.01 0.84
C LYS A 110 -22.59 -7.53 0.66
N GLY A 111 -22.49 -8.30 1.76
CA GLY A 111 -22.49 -9.77 1.74
C GLY A 111 -21.25 -10.37 1.09
N LEU A 112 -20.07 -9.79 1.36
CA LEU A 112 -18.77 -10.24 0.84
C LEU A 112 -17.85 -10.82 1.92
N GLU A 113 -18.36 -10.98 3.15
CA GLU A 113 -17.59 -11.52 4.28
C GLU A 113 -17.06 -12.93 4.00
N ASP A 114 -17.90 -13.81 3.48
CA ASP A 114 -17.54 -15.21 3.19
C ASP A 114 -16.35 -15.31 2.23
N LEU A 115 -16.27 -14.42 1.23
CA LEU A 115 -15.15 -14.39 0.27
C LEU A 115 -13.84 -14.00 0.96
N ARG A 116 -13.89 -13.09 1.94
CA ARG A 116 -12.74 -12.66 2.74
C ARG A 116 -12.26 -13.79 3.65
N THR A 117 -13.18 -14.38 4.42
CA THR A 117 -12.90 -15.43 5.40
C THR A 117 -12.41 -16.72 4.72
N THR A 118 -13.05 -17.14 3.63
CA THR A 118 -12.68 -18.36 2.88
C THR A 118 -11.27 -18.27 2.29
N CYS A 119 -10.76 -17.06 2.05
CA CYS A 119 -9.46 -16.85 1.42
C CYS A 119 -8.30 -16.71 2.41
N GLY A 120 -8.59 -16.86 3.70
CA GLY A 120 -7.57 -16.83 4.75
C GLY A 120 -6.78 -15.53 4.77
N LEU A 121 -7.42 -14.40 4.45
CA LEU A 121 -6.80 -13.09 4.64
C LEU A 121 -6.43 -12.94 6.13
N SER A 122 -5.21 -12.50 6.39
CA SER A 122 -4.65 -12.47 7.74
C SER A 122 -5.28 -11.37 8.58
N ARG A 123 -5.08 -11.43 9.91
CA ARG A 123 -5.41 -10.31 10.82
C ARG A 123 -4.77 -8.99 10.37
N ASP A 124 -3.60 -9.06 9.74
CA ASP A 124 -2.92 -7.88 9.19
C ASP A 124 -3.75 -7.18 8.11
N PHE A 125 -4.60 -7.90 7.37
CA PHE A 125 -5.51 -7.30 6.38
C PHE A 125 -6.53 -6.38 7.06
N ASP A 126 -7.20 -6.89 8.08
CA ASP A 126 -8.21 -6.15 8.84
C ASP A 126 -7.55 -4.94 9.53
N GLU A 127 -6.35 -5.13 10.08
CA GLU A 127 -5.58 -4.03 10.69
C GLU A 127 -5.24 -2.95 9.65
N VAL A 128 -4.71 -3.32 8.48
CA VAL A 128 -4.38 -2.36 7.41
C VAL A 128 -5.60 -1.59 6.95
N LEU A 129 -6.75 -2.25 6.74
CA LEU A 129 -7.96 -1.55 6.31
C LEU A 129 -8.56 -0.63 7.38
N SER A 130 -8.48 -1.02 8.67
CA SER A 130 -8.92 -0.16 9.78
C SER A 130 -8.06 1.10 9.95
N GLN A 131 -6.82 1.05 9.46
CA GLN A 131 -5.86 2.16 9.48
C GLN A 131 -5.89 2.98 8.19
N SER A 132 -6.35 2.40 7.08
CA SER A 132 -6.40 3.04 5.77
C SER A 132 -7.41 4.19 5.73
N PRO A 133 -7.09 5.33 5.09
CA PRO A 133 -5.91 5.55 4.26
C PRO A 133 -4.70 6.17 4.97
N ASP A 134 -4.90 6.79 6.13
CA ASP A 134 -3.94 7.78 6.66
C ASP A 134 -3.09 7.29 7.83
N ARG A 135 -3.48 6.19 8.48
CA ARG A 135 -2.85 5.69 9.72
C ARG A 135 -2.11 4.37 9.53
N ILE A 136 -1.89 3.96 8.29
CA ILE A 136 -1.30 2.66 7.96
C ILE A 136 0.14 2.60 8.49
N ALA A 137 0.47 1.51 9.20
CA ALA A 137 1.80 1.30 9.73
C ALA A 137 2.88 1.42 8.64
N SER A 138 3.93 2.18 8.94
CA SER A 138 4.99 2.53 7.99
C SER A 138 5.72 1.32 7.38
N VAL A 139 5.69 0.17 8.07
CA VAL A 139 6.33 -1.07 7.61
C VAL A 139 5.70 -1.61 6.32
N TRP A 140 4.42 -1.33 6.06
CA TRP A 140 3.77 -1.75 4.81
C TRP A 140 4.28 -0.96 3.61
N TYR A 141 4.61 0.32 3.81
CA TYR A 141 5.31 1.13 2.82
C TYR A 141 6.77 0.67 2.67
N LEU A 142 7.45 0.30 3.75
CA LEU A 142 8.78 -0.31 3.65
C LEU A 142 8.76 -1.62 2.85
N LYS A 143 7.72 -2.44 3.02
CA LYS A 143 7.52 -3.65 2.21
C LYS A 143 7.39 -3.29 0.73
N ALA A 144 6.61 -2.27 0.40
CA ALA A 144 6.48 -1.80 -0.97
C ALA A 144 7.83 -1.34 -1.55
N PHE A 145 8.60 -0.55 -0.78
CA PHE A 145 9.97 -0.14 -1.15
C PHE A 145 10.92 -1.31 -1.40
N ALA A 146 10.86 -2.34 -0.54
CA ALA A 146 11.74 -3.50 -0.61
C ALA A 146 11.44 -4.37 -1.84
N LEU A 147 10.15 -4.52 -2.16
CA LEU A 147 9.68 -5.38 -3.24
C LEU A 147 9.60 -4.68 -4.60
N SER A 148 9.52 -3.34 -4.64
CA SER A 148 9.58 -2.57 -5.88
C SER A 148 10.95 -2.63 -6.55
N THR A 149 10.98 -2.46 -7.86
CA THR A 149 12.21 -2.31 -8.63
C THR A 149 12.70 -0.87 -8.65
N GLU A 150 11.77 0.07 -8.76
CA GLU A 150 12.07 1.48 -8.98
C GLU A 150 11.37 2.38 -7.97
N SER A 151 10.09 2.10 -7.71
CA SER A 151 9.25 2.98 -6.90
C SER A 151 9.76 3.16 -5.46
N ILE A 152 9.73 4.40 -4.97
CA ILE A 152 10.05 4.76 -3.59
C ILE A 152 8.80 5.40 -3.01
N PRO A 153 8.13 4.74 -2.04
CA PRO A 153 7.06 5.35 -1.27
C PRO A 153 7.51 6.64 -0.59
N ASN A 154 6.54 7.44 -0.12
CA ASN A 154 6.83 8.72 0.54
C ASN A 154 8.03 8.59 1.52
N PRO A 155 9.18 9.26 1.25
CA PRO A 155 10.39 9.11 2.04
C PRO A 155 10.20 9.38 3.54
N HIS A 156 9.25 10.25 3.92
CA HIS A 156 8.93 10.55 5.32
C HIS A 156 8.44 9.31 6.08
N LEU A 157 7.70 8.41 5.41
CA LEU A 157 7.23 7.16 6.00
C LEU A 157 8.38 6.17 6.23
N LEU A 158 9.50 6.34 5.52
CA LEU A 158 10.63 5.42 5.51
C LEU A 158 11.80 5.88 6.40
N LEU A 159 11.70 7.07 6.99
CA LEU A 159 12.71 7.62 7.92
C LEU A 159 13.07 6.65 9.06
N PRO A 160 12.10 5.99 9.75
CA PRO A 160 12.44 5.07 10.85
C PRO A 160 13.29 3.87 10.41
N TYR A 161 13.35 3.60 9.12
CA TYR A 161 14.07 2.48 8.51
C TYR A 161 15.38 2.91 7.85
N GLY A 162 15.83 4.13 8.10
CA GLY A 162 17.13 4.63 7.66
C GLY A 162 17.12 5.15 6.22
N LEU A 163 15.96 5.54 5.71
CA LEU A 163 15.86 6.21 4.41
C LEU A 163 15.91 7.74 4.51
N MET A 164 16.25 8.27 5.69
CA MET A 164 16.47 9.70 5.87
C MET A 164 17.73 10.16 5.13
N ASP A 165 17.57 11.18 4.29
CA ASP A 165 18.67 11.96 3.72
C ASP A 165 19.71 11.13 2.96
N ILE A 166 19.28 10.07 2.28
CA ILE A 166 20.16 9.28 1.42
C ILE A 166 20.50 10.11 0.17
N GLN A 167 21.65 10.78 0.23
CA GLN A 167 22.21 11.51 -0.91
C GLN A 167 22.74 10.58 -2.01
N GLN A 168 23.03 9.31 -1.67
CA GLN A 168 23.69 8.35 -2.56
C GLN A 168 22.74 7.24 -3.03
N SER A 169 22.49 7.18 -4.34
CA SER A 169 21.64 6.15 -4.95
C SER A 169 22.08 4.71 -4.69
N THR A 170 23.37 4.50 -4.38
CA THR A 170 23.94 3.20 -4.02
C THR A 170 23.45 2.70 -2.66
N ASP A 171 23.32 3.58 -1.66
CA ASP A 171 22.84 3.22 -0.33
C ASP A 171 21.35 2.83 -0.36
N VAL A 172 20.54 3.52 -1.17
CA VAL A 172 19.12 3.17 -1.38
C VAL A 172 19.00 1.76 -1.94
N LYS A 173 19.82 1.42 -2.95
CA LYS A 173 19.82 0.08 -3.57
C LYS A 173 20.23 -0.99 -2.57
N GLU A 174 21.26 -0.72 -1.75
CA GLU A 174 21.73 -1.67 -0.74
C GLU A 174 20.68 -1.88 0.36
N LEU A 175 20.06 -0.81 0.88
CA LEU A 175 18.95 -0.93 1.84
C LEU A 175 17.76 -1.70 1.26
N ARG A 176 17.42 -1.45 -0.02
CA ARG A 176 16.37 -2.21 -0.72
C ARG A 176 16.71 -3.70 -0.73
N VAL A 177 17.97 -4.07 -1.01
CA VAL A 177 18.41 -5.47 -0.98
C VAL A 177 18.29 -6.08 0.42
N ILE A 178 18.73 -5.36 1.46
CA ILE A 178 18.62 -5.80 2.86
C ILE A 178 17.16 -6.08 3.22
N TYR A 179 16.27 -5.09 3.05
CA TYR A 179 14.86 -5.25 3.39
C TYR A 179 14.15 -6.27 2.49
N ARG A 180 14.54 -6.39 1.21
CA ARG A 180 13.99 -7.42 0.32
C ARG A 180 14.28 -8.83 0.82
N ARG A 181 15.49 -9.09 1.34
CA ARG A 181 15.81 -10.39 1.95
C ARG A 181 14.94 -10.65 3.17
N LEU A 182 14.75 -9.64 4.01
CA LEU A 182 13.89 -9.74 5.20
C LEU A 182 12.43 -10.06 4.83
N PHE A 183 11.82 -9.32 3.88
CA PHE A 183 10.43 -9.54 3.47
C PHE A 183 10.21 -10.80 2.61
N LYS A 184 11.28 -11.44 2.11
CA LYS A 184 11.20 -12.74 1.44
C LYS A 184 11.21 -13.91 2.42
N ASP A 185 11.61 -13.69 3.67
CA ASP A 185 11.52 -14.72 4.69
C ASP A 185 10.06 -14.90 5.12
N THR A 186 9.54 -16.11 4.92
CA THR A 186 8.18 -16.50 5.29
C THR A 186 7.92 -16.48 6.80
N ALA A 187 8.96 -16.55 7.63
CA ALA A 187 8.83 -16.46 9.09
C ALA A 187 8.80 -15.01 9.59
N PHE A 188 9.14 -14.03 8.73
CA PHE A 188 9.20 -12.64 9.12
C PHE A 188 7.80 -12.05 9.30
N THR A 189 7.58 -11.41 10.45
CA THR A 189 6.35 -10.68 10.74
C THR A 189 6.61 -9.17 10.63
N PRO A 190 6.05 -8.46 9.62
CA PRO A 190 6.28 -7.02 9.42
C PRO A 190 6.02 -6.17 10.67
N MET A 191 4.97 -6.48 11.44
CA MET A 191 4.63 -5.72 12.65
C MET A 191 5.72 -5.78 13.74
N SER A 192 6.55 -6.82 13.78
CA SER A 192 7.68 -6.89 14.71
C SER A 192 8.74 -5.81 14.42
N LEU A 193 9.02 -5.56 13.14
CA LEU A 193 9.92 -4.49 12.71
C LEU A 193 9.30 -3.10 12.91
N PHE A 194 7.98 -2.95 12.71
CA PHE A 194 7.27 -1.71 13.02
C PHE A 194 7.40 -1.34 14.50
N ASN A 195 7.23 -2.33 15.39
CA ASN A 195 7.40 -2.12 16.83
C ASN A 195 8.83 -1.73 17.20
N ALA A 196 9.84 -2.37 16.59
CA ALA A 196 11.24 -1.97 16.75
C ALA A 196 11.50 -0.54 16.23
N ALA A 197 10.85 -0.12 15.15
CA ALA A 197 10.95 1.24 14.63
C ALA A 197 10.38 2.27 15.61
N LYS A 198 9.26 1.96 16.27
CA LYS A 198 8.66 2.84 17.29
C LYS A 198 9.59 3.07 18.50
N THR A 199 10.44 2.10 18.82
CA THR A 199 11.38 2.18 19.95
C THR A 199 12.80 2.59 19.54
N GLY A 200 13.04 2.84 18.25
CA GLY A 200 14.38 3.17 17.74
C GLY A 200 15.37 2.00 17.73
N GLN A 201 14.86 0.76 17.72
CA GLN A 201 15.63 -0.49 17.83
C GLN A 201 15.75 -1.25 16.50
N VAL A 202 15.59 -0.58 15.36
CA VAL A 202 15.65 -1.21 14.03
C VAL A 202 17.01 -1.85 13.78
N PHE A 203 18.10 -1.20 14.21
CA PHE A 203 19.44 -1.73 14.02
C PHE A 203 19.62 -3.06 14.77
N GLU A 204 19.28 -3.08 16.06
CA GLU A 204 19.33 -4.26 16.91
C GLU A 204 18.44 -5.37 16.35
N PHE A 205 17.21 -5.04 15.95
CA PHE A 205 16.27 -5.98 15.35
C PHE A 205 16.88 -6.67 14.12
N LEU A 206 17.38 -5.89 13.15
CA LEU A 206 17.94 -6.43 11.91
C LEU A 206 19.21 -7.25 12.17
N THR A 207 20.07 -6.81 13.08
CA THR A 207 21.33 -7.52 13.38
C THR A 207 21.15 -8.84 14.12
N ASN A 208 20.06 -8.97 14.88
CA ASN A 208 19.74 -10.18 15.64
C ASN A 208 18.73 -11.09 14.93
N TYR A 209 18.20 -10.70 13.77
CA TYR A 209 17.23 -11.49 13.04
C TYR A 209 17.90 -12.76 12.44
N PRO A 210 17.49 -13.97 12.84
CA PRO A 210 18.25 -15.21 12.55
C PRO A 210 18.50 -15.48 11.06
N ASN A 211 17.54 -15.13 10.20
CA ASN A 211 17.60 -15.43 8.76
C ASN A 211 18.15 -14.25 7.93
N LEU A 212 18.61 -13.17 8.57
CA LEU A 212 19.18 -12.01 7.89
C LEU A 212 20.69 -11.95 8.15
N ASN A 213 21.44 -12.64 7.29
CA ASN A 213 22.91 -12.63 7.35
C ASN A 213 23.48 -11.30 6.86
N LEU A 214 23.79 -10.40 7.81
CA LEU A 214 24.37 -9.09 7.52
C LEU A 214 25.91 -9.12 7.55
N GLY A 215 26.53 -8.72 6.43
CA GLY A 215 27.97 -8.55 6.30
C GLY A 215 28.50 -7.30 7.03
N LYS A 216 29.83 -7.17 7.13
CA LYS A 216 30.47 -6.00 7.77
C LYS A 216 30.08 -4.67 7.11
N ALA A 217 29.98 -4.65 5.78
CA ALA A 217 29.60 -3.45 5.03
C ALA A 217 28.15 -3.04 5.29
N GLU A 218 27.21 -3.99 5.24
CA GLU A 218 25.79 -3.76 5.52
C GLU A 218 25.55 -3.28 6.95
N LYS A 219 26.23 -3.89 7.94
CA LYS A 219 26.17 -3.42 9.34
C LYS A 219 26.69 -1.98 9.49
N ARG A 220 27.74 -1.60 8.76
CA ARG A 220 28.26 -0.22 8.75
C ARG A 220 27.27 0.74 8.10
N LEU A 221 26.66 0.36 6.98
CA LEU A 221 25.60 1.11 6.32
C LEU A 221 24.43 1.35 7.29
N LEU A 222 23.87 0.27 7.85
CA LEU A 222 22.73 0.35 8.77
C LEU A 222 23.03 1.23 9.98
N ARG A 223 24.22 1.10 10.59
CA ARG A 223 24.63 1.97 11.71
C ARG A 223 24.72 3.45 11.32
N ARG A 224 25.12 3.74 10.08
CA ARG A 224 25.20 5.12 9.58
C ARG A 224 23.83 5.74 9.35
N VAL A 225 22.89 4.97 8.81
CA VAL A 225 21.58 5.48 8.37
C VAL A 225 20.47 5.36 9.42
N LEU A 226 20.58 4.42 10.35
CA LEU A 226 19.66 4.23 11.48
C LEU A 226 20.15 4.98 12.74
N LYS A 227 20.91 6.08 12.56
CA LYS A 227 21.37 6.86 13.71
C LYS A 227 20.15 7.25 14.56
N PRO A 228 20.25 7.20 15.90
CA PRO A 228 19.18 7.67 16.75
C PRO A 228 18.84 9.10 16.32
N VAL A 229 17.57 9.34 15.99
CA VAL A 229 17.06 10.70 16.04
C VAL A 229 17.24 11.11 17.50
N GLU A 230 18.22 11.97 17.78
CA GLU A 230 18.34 12.59 19.08
C GLU A 230 16.96 13.14 19.41
N ARG A 231 16.34 12.62 20.48
CA ARG A 231 15.03 13.06 20.93
C ARG A 231 15.11 14.56 21.09
N ILE A 232 14.53 15.31 20.16
CA ILE A 232 14.14 16.69 20.42
C ILE A 232 13.09 16.55 21.52
N GLY A 233 13.51 16.82 22.76
CA GLY A 233 12.63 16.81 23.92
C GLY A 233 11.46 17.78 23.69
N PRO A 234 10.34 17.59 24.39
CA PRO A 234 9.19 18.47 24.22
C PRO A 234 9.61 19.90 24.57
N ALA A 235 9.43 20.82 23.62
CA ALA A 235 9.30 22.25 23.89
C ALA A 235 7.86 22.54 24.31
#